data_AF-R5ALF6-F1
#
_entry.id   AF-R5ALF6-F1
#
_cell.length_a   1.000
_cell.length_b   1.000
_cell.length_c   1.000
_cell.angle_alpha   90.00
_cell.angle_beta   90.00
_cell.angle_gamma   90.00
#
_symmetry.space_group_name_H-M   'P 1'
#
loop_
_entity.id
_entity.type
_entity.pdbx_description
1 polymer ?
#
loop_
_entity_poly.entity_id
_entity_poly.type
_entity_poly.pdbx_seq_one_letter_code
_entity_poly.pdbx_strand_id
1 'polypeptide(L)'
;MLKDYAGKVEYAVVSEAGASVYSASKLGAEEFPQYDASLRSAVSIARRLQDPLAELVKIDPKAIGVGQYQHDMPQKRLGEALSGVVEDCVNAVGVDVNTASVSLLSYVSGVGPALAKNIVAYREEHGSFASRKALLDVPKLGKKAFEQAAGFLRVPGGKEPLDNTGVHPESYAAARTLLARCGFSEADLRGDGMPELDARVKSIGKSALASALGLGIPTLTDIVTELKKPGRDPREEIRNIALRADLKELSDLKPGMELEGTVRNVVDFGVFVDLGVHQDGLVHISRITKKFIRHPSEVLRVGDLVRVKVLDVDTKRKRISLTMLGVRQGKAQ
;
A
#
# COMPACT_ATOMS: atom_id res chain seq x y z
N MET A 1 -9.58 26.49 15.58
CA MET A 1 -10.40 25.37 15.05
C MET A 1 -10.16 24.05 15.75
N LEU A 2 -8.96 23.44 15.76
CA LEU A 2 -8.74 22.15 16.48
C LEU A 2 -8.74 22.28 18.02
N LYS A 3 -8.21 23.40 18.55
CA LYS A 3 -8.18 23.68 20.00
C LYS A 3 -9.56 24.00 20.60
N ASP A 4 -10.54 24.29 19.74
CA ASP A 4 -11.90 24.68 20.13
C ASP A 4 -12.84 23.45 20.18
N TYR A 5 -12.33 22.27 19.82
CA TYR A 5 -13.08 21.02 19.84
C TYR A 5 -12.90 20.31 21.18
N ALA A 6 -13.99 20.08 21.92
CA ALA A 6 -13.96 19.50 23.26
C ALA A 6 -13.63 17.99 23.30
N GLY A 7 -13.55 17.33 22.14
CA GLY A 7 -13.20 15.91 22.01
C GLY A 7 -11.70 15.69 21.79
N LYS A 8 -11.22 14.46 22.03
CA LYS A 8 -9.90 14.03 21.57
C LYS A 8 -9.93 13.92 20.03
N VAL A 9 -9.46 14.96 19.35
CA VAL A 9 -9.29 14.96 17.90
C VAL A 9 -7.84 14.67 17.57
N GLU A 10 -7.63 13.66 16.75
CA GLU A 10 -6.33 13.30 16.18
C GLU A 10 -6.26 13.82 14.75
N TYR A 11 -5.05 14.10 14.28
CA TYR A 11 -4.86 14.55 12.90
C TYR A 11 -3.66 13.83 12.28
N ALA A 12 -3.74 13.62 10.96
CA ALA A 12 -2.71 12.97 10.17
C ALA A 12 -2.24 13.88 9.05
N VAL A 13 -0.95 13.80 8.73
CA VAL A 13 -0.38 14.42 7.54
C VAL A 13 -0.41 13.39 6.42
N VAL A 14 -1.08 13.72 5.33
CA VAL A 14 -1.23 12.86 4.16
C VAL A 14 -0.69 13.60 2.95
N SER A 15 0.02 12.89 2.08
CA SER A 15 0.49 13.46 0.82
C SER A 15 -0.68 13.91 -0.04
N GLU A 16 -0.66 15.16 -0.50
CA GLU A 16 -1.59 15.71 -1.48
C GLU A 16 -1.20 15.35 -2.93
N ALA A 17 -0.06 14.67 -3.13
CA ALA A 17 0.51 14.50 -4.47
C ALA A 17 -0.47 13.82 -5.44
N GLY A 18 -0.76 14.45 -6.58
CA GLY A 18 -1.75 14.00 -7.55
C GLY A 18 -3.23 14.23 -7.18
N ALA A 19 -3.56 14.79 -6.01
CA ALA A 19 -4.97 15.04 -5.62
C ALA A 19 -5.63 16.09 -6.51
N SER A 20 -4.88 17.12 -6.90
CA SER A 20 -5.32 18.11 -7.90
C SER A 20 -5.62 17.45 -9.25
N VAL A 21 -4.79 16.50 -9.68
CA VAL A 21 -4.99 15.75 -10.94
C VAL A 21 -6.22 14.86 -10.86
N TYR A 22 -6.46 14.17 -9.74
CA TYR A 22 -7.71 13.45 -9.51
C TYR A 22 -8.93 14.40 -9.58
N SER A 23 -8.87 15.53 -8.89
CA SER A 23 -10.01 16.45 -8.77
C SER A 23 -10.48 17.04 -10.10
N ALA A 24 -9.53 17.27 -11.01
CA ALA A 24 -9.76 17.75 -12.37
C ALA A 24 -9.99 16.62 -13.39
N SER A 25 -9.84 15.36 -12.98
CA SER A 25 -10.01 14.21 -13.87
C SER A 25 -11.48 13.95 -14.19
N LYS A 26 -11.70 13.25 -15.31
CA LYS A 26 -13.04 12.75 -15.68
C LYS A 26 -13.61 11.84 -14.59
N LEU A 27 -12.78 10.97 -14.01
CA LEU A 27 -13.18 10.05 -12.94
C LEU A 27 -13.65 10.81 -11.69
N GLY A 28 -12.91 11.84 -11.26
CA GLY A 28 -13.31 12.66 -10.12
C GLY A 28 -14.62 13.40 -10.37
N ALA A 29 -14.86 13.86 -11.61
CA ALA A 29 -16.13 14.47 -12.01
C ALA A 29 -17.29 13.47 -12.07
N GLU A 30 -17.04 12.22 -12.47
CA GLU A 30 -18.02 11.13 -12.49
C GLU A 30 -18.36 10.65 -11.06
N GLU A 31 -17.37 10.53 -10.16
CA GLU A 31 -17.61 10.13 -8.76
C GLU A 31 -18.34 11.21 -7.95
N PHE A 32 -18.07 12.50 -8.23
CA PHE A 32 -18.59 13.64 -7.47
C PHE A 32 -19.01 14.82 -8.35
N PRO A 33 -20.06 14.66 -9.17
CA PRO A 33 -20.53 15.71 -10.08
C PRO A 33 -20.99 16.98 -9.34
N GLN A 34 -21.49 16.84 -8.12
CA GLN A 34 -22.01 17.92 -7.28
C GLN A 34 -20.94 18.76 -6.58
N TYR A 35 -19.69 18.31 -6.56
CA TYR A 35 -18.59 19.02 -5.89
C TYR A 35 -17.67 19.68 -6.89
N ASP A 36 -17.11 20.84 -6.52
CA ASP A 36 -16.04 21.48 -7.29
C ASP A 36 -14.69 20.76 -7.12
N ALA A 37 -13.68 21.18 -7.87
CA ALA A 37 -12.35 20.58 -7.81
C ALA A 37 -11.71 20.67 -6.41
N SER A 38 -11.96 21.74 -5.65
CA SER A 38 -11.38 21.92 -4.32
C SER A 38 -11.92 20.88 -3.35
N LEU A 39 -13.24 20.67 -3.33
CA LEU A 39 -13.89 19.68 -2.47
C LEU A 39 -13.54 18.24 -2.90
N ARG A 40 -13.43 17.97 -4.21
CA ARG A 40 -12.96 16.66 -4.70
C ARG A 40 -11.53 16.35 -4.25
N SER A 41 -10.64 17.35 -4.26
CA SER A 41 -9.27 17.19 -3.75
C SER A 41 -9.29 16.81 -2.26
N ALA A 42 -10.10 17.50 -1.45
CA ALA A 42 -10.25 17.19 -0.02
C ALA A 42 -10.77 15.76 0.23
N VAL A 43 -11.72 15.29 -0.58
CA VAL A 43 -12.22 13.91 -0.53
C VAL A 43 -11.10 12.91 -0.83
N SER A 44 -10.26 13.17 -1.83
CA SER A 44 -9.14 12.28 -2.16
C SER A 44 -8.13 12.21 -1.01
N ILE A 45 -7.78 13.34 -0.40
CA ILE A 45 -6.87 13.38 0.76
C ILE A 45 -7.43 12.56 1.93
N ALA A 46 -8.73 12.68 2.23
CA ALA A 46 -9.37 11.92 3.29
C ALA A 46 -9.39 10.40 3.01
N ARG A 47 -9.69 9.99 1.77
CA ARG A 47 -9.72 8.57 1.37
C ARG A 47 -8.32 7.93 1.39
N ARG A 48 -7.27 8.67 1.03
CA ARG A 48 -5.89 8.18 1.14
C ARG A 48 -5.49 7.82 2.56
N LEU A 49 -6.04 8.51 3.57
CA LEU A 49 -5.77 8.16 4.96
C LEU A 49 -6.39 6.80 5.33
N GLN A 50 -7.54 6.47 4.73
CA GLN A 50 -8.25 5.22 4.97
C GLN A 50 -7.61 4.05 4.25
N ASP A 51 -7.35 4.21 2.94
CA ASP A 51 -6.62 3.24 2.13
C ASP A 51 -5.84 3.97 1.03
N PRO A 52 -4.51 4.16 1.20
CA PRO A 52 -3.68 4.82 0.21
C PRO A 52 -3.70 4.12 -1.14
N LEU A 53 -3.70 2.79 -1.17
CA LEU A 53 -3.62 2.01 -2.41
C LEU A 53 -4.91 2.20 -3.22
N ALA A 54 -6.07 2.04 -2.58
CA ALA A 54 -7.37 2.12 -3.25
C ALA A 54 -7.67 3.52 -3.83
N GLU A 55 -7.07 4.58 -3.27
CA GLU A 55 -7.26 5.95 -3.73
C GLU A 55 -6.17 6.39 -4.72
N LEU A 56 -4.89 6.02 -4.53
CA LEU A 56 -3.80 6.41 -5.44
C LEU A 56 -3.89 5.74 -6.82
N VAL A 57 -4.46 4.54 -6.92
CA VAL A 57 -4.72 3.86 -8.21
C VAL A 57 -5.69 4.61 -9.11
N LYS A 58 -6.41 5.61 -8.60
CA LYS A 58 -7.32 6.45 -9.40
C LYS A 58 -6.61 7.56 -10.18
N ILE A 59 -5.31 7.72 -9.96
CA ILE A 59 -4.50 8.80 -10.50
C ILE A 59 -3.53 8.22 -11.52
N ASP A 60 -3.25 8.95 -12.61
CA ASP A 60 -2.14 8.56 -13.50
C ASP A 60 -0.86 8.44 -12.65
N PRO A 61 -0.17 7.29 -12.62
CA PRO A 61 1.01 7.10 -11.79
C PRO A 61 2.09 8.18 -11.99
N LYS A 62 2.21 8.76 -13.20
CA LYS A 62 3.15 9.86 -13.48
C LYS A 62 2.77 11.17 -12.78
N ALA A 63 1.49 11.35 -12.46
CA ALA A 63 0.96 12.53 -11.79
C ALA A 63 1.10 12.48 -10.26
N ILE A 64 1.51 11.35 -9.69
CA ILE A 64 1.76 11.23 -8.24
C ILE A 64 3.03 12.00 -7.84
N GLY A 65 3.92 12.37 -8.77
CA GLY A 65 5.09 13.19 -8.46
C GLY A 65 6.20 12.39 -7.77
N VAL A 66 6.74 11.40 -8.48
CA VAL A 66 7.68 10.40 -7.94
C VAL A 66 9.15 10.86 -7.92
N GLY A 67 9.44 12.05 -8.46
CA GLY A 67 10.79 12.62 -8.46
C GLY A 67 10.84 14.03 -9.04
N GLN A 68 11.90 14.76 -8.68
CA GLN A 68 12.07 16.18 -9.03
C GLN A 68 12.13 16.43 -10.54
N TYR A 69 12.85 15.58 -11.28
CA TYR A 69 13.08 15.72 -12.72
C TYR A 69 12.25 14.72 -13.54
N GLN A 70 11.11 14.26 -13.02
CA GLN A 70 10.28 13.26 -13.69
C GLN A 70 9.79 13.71 -15.09
N HIS A 71 9.67 15.03 -15.31
CA HIS A 71 9.25 15.60 -16.58
C HIS A 71 10.36 15.55 -17.65
N ASP A 72 11.62 15.49 -17.23
CA ASP A 72 12.78 15.42 -18.12
C ASP A 72 13.09 13.98 -18.55
N MET A 73 12.43 13.00 -17.94
CA MET A 73 12.60 11.58 -18.24
C MET A 73 11.82 11.16 -19.50
N PRO A 74 12.23 10.07 -20.19
CA PRO A 74 11.45 9.50 -21.28
C PRO A 74 10.06 9.05 -20.82
N GLN A 75 9.03 9.82 -21.14
CA GLN A 75 7.68 9.70 -20.56
C GLN A 75 7.03 8.33 -20.78
N LYS A 76 7.29 7.68 -21.92
CA LYS A 76 6.77 6.33 -22.19
C LYS A 76 7.36 5.30 -21.22
N ARG A 77 8.69 5.27 -21.08
CA ARG A 77 9.38 4.35 -20.19
C ARG A 77 9.04 4.61 -18.72
N LEU A 78 8.90 5.88 -18.34
CA LEU A 78 8.44 6.26 -17.00
C LEU A 78 7.03 5.72 -16.74
N GLY A 79 6.10 5.93 -17.68
CA GLY A 79 4.74 5.42 -17.56
C GLY A 79 4.66 3.90 -17.43
N GLU A 80 5.42 3.16 -18.24
CA GLU A 80 5.51 1.69 -18.17
C GLU A 80 6.06 1.22 -16.82
N ALA A 81 7.16 1.81 -16.35
CA ALA A 81 7.76 1.46 -15.07
C ALA A 81 6.83 1.74 -13.90
N LEU A 82 6.19 2.90 -13.86
CA LEU A 82 5.26 3.26 -12.78
C LEU A 82 3.99 2.41 -12.81
N SER A 83 3.47 2.09 -13.99
CA SER A 83 2.30 1.21 -14.12
C SER A 83 2.63 -0.20 -13.61
N GLY A 84 3.83 -0.71 -13.91
CA GLY A 84 4.31 -1.99 -13.37
C GLY A 84 4.39 -1.99 -11.84
N VAL A 85 4.91 -0.91 -11.22
CA VAL A 85 4.94 -0.79 -9.75
C VAL A 85 3.52 -0.78 -9.16
N VAL A 86 2.56 -0.13 -9.83
CA VAL A 86 1.17 -0.14 -9.37
C VAL A 86 0.57 -1.55 -9.48
N GLU A 87 0.81 -2.26 -10.58
CA GLU A 87 0.40 -3.66 -10.76
C GLU A 87 1.01 -4.55 -9.67
N ASP A 88 2.31 -4.46 -9.42
CA ASP A 88 2.99 -5.23 -8.38
C ASP A 88 2.38 -4.97 -6.99
N CYS A 89 2.15 -3.70 -6.63
CA CYS A 89 1.54 -3.33 -5.36
C CYS A 89 0.10 -3.87 -5.21
N VAL A 90 -0.73 -3.73 -6.24
CA VAL A 90 -2.13 -4.19 -6.21
C VAL A 90 -2.20 -5.70 -6.09
N ASN A 91 -1.40 -6.43 -6.86
CA ASN A 91 -1.43 -7.88 -6.85
C ASN A 91 -0.75 -8.47 -5.60
N ALA A 92 0.27 -7.81 -5.04
CA ALA A 92 0.84 -8.20 -3.76
C ALA A 92 -0.16 -8.06 -2.60
N VAL A 93 -0.91 -6.95 -2.55
CA VAL A 93 -1.93 -6.73 -1.51
C VAL A 93 -3.15 -7.63 -1.72
N GLY A 94 -3.55 -7.88 -2.97
CA GLY A 94 -4.79 -8.57 -3.32
C GLY A 94 -6.02 -7.67 -3.16
N VAL A 95 -7.10 -8.03 -3.84
CA VAL A 95 -8.27 -7.14 -4.01
C VAL A 95 -9.55 -7.89 -3.67
N ASP A 96 -10.37 -7.34 -2.77
CA ASP A 96 -11.73 -7.84 -2.55
C ASP A 96 -12.62 -7.48 -3.75
N VAL A 97 -13.04 -8.51 -4.48
CA VAL A 97 -13.79 -8.34 -5.73
C VAL A 97 -15.18 -7.75 -5.52
N ASN A 98 -15.73 -7.84 -4.31
CA ASN A 98 -17.06 -7.34 -3.99
C ASN A 98 -17.09 -5.85 -3.62
N THR A 99 -15.95 -5.29 -3.20
CA THR A 99 -15.87 -3.89 -2.74
C THR A 99 -14.96 -3.01 -3.60
N ALA A 100 -14.00 -3.61 -4.32
CA ALA A 100 -13.02 -2.85 -5.11
C ALA A 100 -13.65 -1.97 -6.20
N SER A 101 -13.03 -0.83 -6.46
CA SER A 101 -13.42 0.06 -7.56
C SER A 101 -12.97 -0.48 -8.92
N VAL A 102 -13.54 0.06 -10.00
CA VAL A 102 -13.08 -0.23 -11.37
C VAL A 102 -11.60 0.10 -11.52
N SER A 103 -11.13 1.22 -10.96
CA SER A 103 -9.72 1.62 -11.02
C SER A 103 -8.81 0.59 -10.37
N LEU A 104 -9.15 0.11 -9.16
CA LEU A 104 -8.35 -0.90 -8.46
C LEU A 104 -8.34 -2.24 -9.22
N LEU A 105 -9.51 -2.71 -9.65
CA LEU A 105 -9.63 -3.96 -10.42
C LEU A 105 -8.87 -3.91 -11.75
N SER A 106 -8.71 -2.73 -12.35
CA SER A 106 -8.02 -2.59 -13.63
C SER A 106 -6.52 -2.91 -13.56
N TYR A 107 -5.93 -2.87 -12.37
CA TYR A 107 -4.53 -3.23 -12.12
C TYR A 107 -4.35 -4.67 -11.63
N VAL A 108 -5.43 -5.44 -11.49
CA VAL A 108 -5.34 -6.88 -11.20
C VAL A 108 -4.87 -7.62 -12.45
N SER A 109 -3.91 -8.52 -12.27
CA SER A 109 -3.32 -9.29 -13.36
C SER A 109 -4.40 -9.99 -14.19
N GLY A 110 -4.37 -9.82 -15.51
CA GLY A 110 -5.34 -10.42 -16.44
C GLY A 110 -6.73 -9.77 -16.51
N VAL A 111 -7.03 -8.71 -15.73
CA VAL A 111 -8.33 -8.03 -15.74
C VAL A 111 -8.32 -6.83 -16.69
N GLY A 112 -7.51 -5.81 -16.41
CA GLY A 112 -7.49 -4.57 -17.19
C GLY A 112 -8.80 -3.75 -17.15
N PRO A 113 -8.85 -2.57 -17.79
CA PRO A 113 -9.96 -1.63 -17.61
C PRO A 113 -11.32 -2.12 -18.09
N ALA A 114 -11.36 -2.91 -19.17
CA ALA A 114 -12.61 -3.39 -19.75
C ALA A 114 -13.27 -4.48 -18.89
N LEU A 115 -12.51 -5.48 -18.43
CA LEU A 115 -13.06 -6.52 -17.56
C LEU A 115 -13.37 -5.96 -16.17
N ALA A 116 -12.59 -5.01 -15.65
CA ALA A 116 -12.89 -4.35 -14.39
C ALA A 116 -14.30 -3.73 -14.38
N LYS A 117 -14.69 -3.05 -15.48
CA LYS A 117 -16.07 -2.53 -15.65
C LYS A 117 -17.11 -3.64 -15.68
N ASN A 118 -16.83 -4.74 -16.40
CA ASN A 118 -17.75 -5.86 -16.48
C ASN A 118 -17.95 -6.55 -15.12
N ILE A 119 -16.88 -6.72 -14.32
CA ILE A 119 -16.95 -7.30 -12.98
C ILE A 119 -17.84 -6.43 -12.07
N VAL A 120 -17.62 -5.11 -12.08
CA VAL A 120 -18.42 -4.18 -11.26
C VAL A 120 -19.88 -4.16 -11.71
N ALA A 121 -20.14 -4.04 -13.02
CA ALA A 121 -21.50 -4.09 -13.55
C ALA A 121 -22.21 -5.40 -13.21
N TYR A 122 -21.50 -6.53 -13.31
CA TYR A 122 -22.05 -7.84 -12.98
C TYR A 122 -22.47 -7.92 -11.51
N ARG A 123 -21.63 -7.49 -10.56
CA ARG A 123 -21.99 -7.52 -9.13
C ARG A 123 -23.09 -6.52 -8.75
N GLU A 124 -23.21 -5.41 -9.48
CA GLU A 124 -24.31 -4.46 -9.29
C GLU A 124 -25.65 -5.03 -9.75
N GLU A 125 -25.64 -5.83 -10.82
CA GLU A 125 -26.84 -6.48 -11.37
C GLU A 125 -27.23 -7.77 -10.63
N HIS A 126 -26.25 -8.61 -10.28
CA HIS A 126 -26.47 -9.97 -9.75
C HIS A 126 -26.20 -10.09 -8.24
N GLY A 127 -25.70 -9.03 -7.61
CA GLY A 127 -25.25 -9.04 -6.22
C GLY A 127 -23.82 -9.54 -6.05
N SER A 128 -23.37 -9.65 -4.79
CA SER A 128 -22.00 -10.02 -4.46
C SER A 128 -21.64 -11.44 -4.90
N PHE A 129 -20.40 -11.62 -5.35
CA PHE A 129 -19.83 -12.93 -5.66
C PHE A 129 -19.69 -13.77 -4.39
N ALA A 130 -20.20 -15.00 -4.42
CA ALA A 130 -20.09 -15.95 -3.30
C ALA A 130 -18.83 -16.82 -3.37
N SER A 131 -18.13 -16.84 -4.51
CA SER A 131 -16.86 -17.54 -4.71
C SER A 131 -16.13 -17.00 -5.95
N ARG A 132 -14.82 -17.25 -6.06
CA ARG A 132 -14.02 -16.92 -7.25
C ARG A 132 -14.59 -17.58 -8.50
N LYS A 133 -15.08 -18.81 -8.40
CA LYS A 133 -15.63 -19.55 -9.54
C LYS A 133 -16.77 -18.81 -10.24
N ALA A 134 -17.56 -18.02 -9.49
CA ALA A 134 -18.64 -17.20 -10.05
C ALA A 134 -18.13 -16.07 -10.97
N LEU A 135 -16.84 -15.73 -10.93
CA LEU A 135 -16.25 -14.76 -11.86
C LEU A 135 -16.24 -15.27 -13.31
N LEU A 136 -16.33 -16.59 -13.53
CA LEU A 136 -16.44 -17.16 -14.87
C LEU A 136 -17.79 -16.83 -15.55
N ASP A 137 -18.77 -16.38 -14.79
CA ASP A 137 -20.07 -15.94 -15.31
C ASP A 137 -20.03 -14.47 -15.78
N VAL A 138 -18.95 -13.73 -15.48
CA VAL A 138 -18.79 -12.33 -15.89
C VAL A 138 -18.56 -12.26 -17.41
N PRO A 139 -19.30 -11.40 -18.13
CA PRO A 139 -19.13 -11.24 -19.57
C PRO A 139 -17.68 -10.94 -19.97
N LYS A 140 -17.18 -11.70 -20.95
CA LYS A 140 -15.82 -11.61 -21.52
C LYS A 140 -14.69 -12.02 -20.58
N LEU A 141 -14.98 -12.47 -19.35
CA LEU A 141 -13.99 -13.04 -18.45
C LEU A 141 -13.80 -14.53 -18.78
N GLY A 142 -12.85 -14.81 -19.68
CA GLY A 142 -12.54 -16.18 -20.10
C GLY A 142 -11.65 -16.94 -19.12
N LYS A 143 -11.51 -18.25 -19.32
CA LYS A 143 -10.68 -19.14 -18.48
C LYS A 143 -9.24 -18.64 -18.26
N LYS A 144 -8.61 -18.10 -19.30
CA LYS A 144 -7.24 -17.57 -19.20
C LYS A 144 -7.17 -16.30 -18.37
N ALA A 145 -8.13 -15.39 -18.52
CA ALA A 145 -8.20 -14.19 -17.68
C ALA A 145 -8.46 -14.57 -16.22
N PHE A 146 -9.34 -15.56 -15.99
CA PHE A 146 -9.58 -16.11 -14.67
C PHE A 146 -8.32 -16.72 -14.05
N GLU A 147 -7.59 -17.56 -14.78
CA GLU A 147 -6.33 -18.16 -14.33
C GLU A 147 -5.27 -17.12 -13.95
N GLN A 148 -5.18 -16.00 -14.68
CA GLN A 148 -4.24 -14.92 -14.32
C GLN A 148 -4.71 -14.11 -13.10
N ALA A 149 -6.03 -13.90 -12.94
CA ALA A 149 -6.58 -13.00 -11.93
C ALA A 149 -6.93 -13.68 -10.59
N ALA A 150 -7.28 -14.97 -10.61
CA ALA A 150 -7.99 -15.60 -9.51
C ALA A 150 -7.21 -15.61 -8.19
N GLY A 151 -5.87 -15.72 -8.23
CA GLY A 151 -5.03 -15.69 -7.03
C GLY A 151 -5.02 -14.33 -6.32
N PHE A 152 -5.31 -13.25 -7.06
CA PHE A 152 -5.26 -11.87 -6.57
C PHE A 152 -6.63 -11.33 -6.17
N LEU A 153 -7.72 -11.92 -6.68
CA LEU A 153 -9.09 -11.57 -6.32
C LEU A 153 -9.52 -12.35 -5.09
N ARG A 154 -9.98 -11.68 -4.04
CA ARG A 154 -10.47 -12.31 -2.80
C ARG A 154 -11.98 -12.19 -2.68
N VAL A 155 -12.58 -13.17 -2.00
CA VAL A 155 -14.01 -13.18 -1.65
C VAL A 155 -14.16 -13.38 -0.13
N PRO A 156 -13.97 -12.33 0.68
CA PRO A 156 -14.14 -12.40 2.12
C PRO A 156 -15.57 -12.83 2.48
N GLY A 157 -15.71 -13.78 3.42
CA GLY A 157 -17.03 -14.30 3.83
C GLY A 157 -17.75 -15.15 2.77
N GLY A 158 -17.08 -15.52 1.68
CA GLY A 158 -17.62 -16.40 0.64
C GLY A 158 -17.88 -17.84 1.10
N LYS A 159 -18.52 -18.63 0.23
CA LYS A 159 -18.80 -20.05 0.49
C LYS A 159 -17.53 -20.89 0.58
N GLU A 160 -16.53 -20.55 -0.23
CA GLU A 160 -15.23 -21.24 -0.30
C GLU A 160 -14.20 -20.50 0.57
N PRO A 161 -13.72 -21.08 1.70
CA PRO A 161 -12.80 -20.40 2.62
C PRO A 161 -11.46 -20.02 1.98
N LEU A 162 -10.98 -20.82 1.03
CA LEU A 162 -9.71 -20.57 0.32
C LEU A 162 -9.78 -19.32 -0.57
N ASP A 163 -10.97 -18.85 -0.94
CA ASP A 163 -11.14 -17.63 -1.75
C ASP A 163 -10.76 -16.35 -0.97
N ASN A 164 -10.58 -16.43 0.35
CA ASN A 164 -10.03 -15.34 1.16
C ASN A 164 -8.50 -15.45 1.33
N THR A 165 -7.80 -16.30 0.57
CA THR A 165 -6.35 -16.48 0.63
C THR A 165 -5.68 -16.16 -0.70
N GLY A 166 -4.37 -15.99 -0.74
CA GLY A 166 -3.59 -15.95 -1.98
C GLY A 166 -3.40 -17.31 -2.66
N VAL A 167 -3.94 -18.41 -2.10
CA VAL A 167 -3.85 -19.73 -2.74
C VAL A 167 -4.65 -19.71 -4.04
N HIS A 168 -4.01 -20.05 -5.15
CA HIS A 168 -4.66 -20.10 -6.46
C HIS A 168 -5.63 -21.31 -6.55
N PRO A 169 -6.80 -21.20 -7.23
CA PRO A 169 -7.76 -22.30 -7.41
C PRO A 169 -7.17 -23.62 -7.93
N GLU A 170 -6.11 -23.57 -8.74
CA GLU A 170 -5.42 -24.77 -9.23
C GLU A 170 -4.81 -25.61 -8.09
N SER A 171 -4.50 -24.97 -6.96
CA SER A 171 -3.83 -25.57 -5.81
C SER A 171 -4.82 -25.94 -4.68
N TYR A 172 -6.13 -25.81 -4.87
CA TYR A 172 -7.12 -26.07 -3.81
C TYR A 172 -7.09 -27.52 -3.32
N ALA A 173 -7.00 -28.48 -4.24
CA ALA A 173 -6.89 -29.89 -3.87
C ALA A 173 -5.65 -30.18 -3.02
N ALA A 174 -4.51 -29.55 -3.37
CA ALA A 174 -3.27 -29.68 -2.63
C ALA A 174 -3.36 -29.00 -1.25
N ALA A 175 -3.95 -27.81 -1.17
CA ALA A 175 -4.16 -27.07 0.09
C ALA A 175 -5.05 -27.86 1.08
N ARG A 176 -6.15 -28.46 0.62
CA ARG A 176 -7.01 -29.30 1.46
C ARG A 176 -6.29 -30.55 1.97
N THR A 177 -5.51 -31.19 1.11
CA THR A 177 -4.71 -32.37 1.48
C THR A 177 -3.62 -32.00 2.48
N LEU A 178 -2.98 -30.83 2.32
CA LEU A 178 -2.00 -30.28 3.25
C LEU A 178 -2.62 -30.05 4.64
N LEU A 179 -3.79 -29.42 4.71
CA LEU A 179 -4.52 -29.19 5.96
C LEU A 179 -4.81 -30.51 6.67
N ALA A 180 -5.41 -31.47 5.96
CA ALA A 180 -5.73 -32.79 6.52
C ALA A 180 -4.50 -33.52 7.06
N ARG A 181 -3.37 -33.50 6.33
CA ARG A 181 -2.10 -34.11 6.79
C ARG A 181 -1.49 -33.40 7.99
N CYS A 182 -1.76 -32.12 8.16
CA CYS A 182 -1.28 -31.33 9.29
C CYS A 182 -2.26 -31.33 10.48
N GLY A 183 -3.40 -32.02 10.38
CA GLY A 183 -4.41 -32.11 11.43
C GLY A 183 -5.36 -30.91 11.50
N PHE A 184 -5.47 -30.14 10.41
CA PHE A 184 -6.38 -29.00 10.29
C PHE A 184 -7.51 -29.27 9.29
N SER A 185 -8.55 -28.47 9.39
CA SER A 185 -9.74 -28.49 8.55
C SER A 185 -9.95 -27.14 7.85
N GLU A 186 -10.87 -27.07 6.89
CA GLU A 186 -11.25 -25.81 6.26
C GLU A 186 -11.96 -24.85 7.23
N ALA A 187 -12.50 -25.34 8.34
CA ALA A 187 -13.12 -24.48 9.36
C ALA A 187 -12.07 -23.59 10.04
N ASP A 188 -10.84 -24.07 10.18
CA ASP A 188 -9.72 -23.34 10.78
C ASP A 188 -9.29 -22.13 9.93
N LEU A 189 -9.64 -22.11 8.63
CA LEU A 189 -9.39 -20.97 7.75
C LEU A 189 -10.30 -19.76 8.03
N ARG A 190 -11.42 -19.96 8.73
CA ARG A 190 -12.36 -18.88 9.08
C ARG A 190 -12.05 -18.21 10.42
N GLY A 191 -11.08 -18.73 11.18
CA GLY A 191 -10.64 -18.18 12.48
C GLY A 191 -9.37 -17.33 12.38
N ASP A 192 -8.65 -17.19 13.48
CA ASP A 192 -7.41 -16.39 13.61
C ASP A 192 -6.18 -16.98 12.86
N GLY A 193 -6.41 -17.95 11.99
CA GLY A 193 -5.39 -18.68 11.24
C GLY A 193 -4.77 -19.84 12.02
N MET A 194 -3.69 -20.40 11.45
CA MET A 194 -3.05 -21.63 11.92
C MET A 194 -1.55 -21.38 12.19
N PRO A 195 -1.18 -20.73 13.30
CA PRO A 195 0.21 -20.35 13.58
C PRO A 195 1.15 -21.57 13.64
N GLU A 196 0.64 -22.72 14.09
CA GLU A 196 1.39 -23.98 14.21
C GLU A 196 1.64 -24.70 12.87
N LEU A 197 1.00 -24.27 11.77
CA LEU A 197 1.09 -24.97 10.49
C LEU A 197 2.54 -25.12 9.99
N ASP A 198 3.37 -24.09 10.17
CA ASP A 198 4.80 -24.16 9.80
C ASP A 198 5.57 -25.20 10.61
N ALA A 199 5.28 -25.33 11.90
CA ALA A 199 5.89 -26.35 12.76
C ALA A 199 5.45 -27.76 12.35
N ARG A 200 4.16 -27.96 12.04
CA ARG A 200 3.63 -29.25 11.55
C ARG A 200 4.29 -29.65 10.23
N VAL A 201 4.36 -28.74 9.27
CA VAL A 201 5.01 -28.96 7.97
C VAL A 201 6.50 -29.27 8.13
N LYS A 202 7.20 -28.58 9.02
CA LYS A 202 8.61 -28.88 9.34
C LYS A 202 8.77 -30.29 9.94
N SER A 203 7.87 -30.70 10.84
CA SER A 203 7.94 -32.01 11.48
C SER A 203 7.73 -33.18 10.49
N ILE A 204 6.83 -33.01 9.51
CA ILE A 204 6.58 -34.00 8.45
C ILE A 204 7.71 -34.00 7.41
N GLY A 205 8.32 -32.84 7.19
CA GLY A 205 9.38 -32.64 6.21
C GLY A 205 8.87 -32.01 4.92
N LYS A 206 9.33 -30.78 4.63
CA LYS A 206 8.89 -29.98 3.47
C LYS A 206 9.05 -30.69 2.13
N SER A 207 10.19 -31.36 1.90
CA SER A 207 10.45 -32.05 0.63
C SER A 207 9.50 -33.23 0.40
N ALA A 208 9.29 -34.06 1.42
CA ALA A 208 8.40 -35.22 1.33
C ALA A 208 6.94 -34.78 1.09
N LEU A 209 6.52 -33.72 1.78
CA LEU A 209 5.17 -33.17 1.64
C LEU A 209 4.96 -32.53 0.27
N ALA A 210 5.95 -31.78 -0.25
CA ALA A 210 5.89 -31.19 -1.58
C ALA A 210 5.73 -32.27 -2.67
N SER A 211 6.55 -33.32 -2.63
CA SER A 211 6.44 -34.46 -3.55
C SER A 211 5.10 -35.18 -3.43
N ALA A 212 4.60 -35.40 -2.21
CA ALA A 212 3.33 -36.07 -1.99
C ALA A 212 2.11 -35.27 -2.49
N LEU A 213 2.22 -33.94 -2.55
CA LEU A 213 1.18 -33.03 -3.02
C LEU A 213 1.34 -32.67 -4.52
N GLY A 214 2.40 -33.14 -5.18
CA GLY A 214 2.71 -32.76 -6.57
C GLY A 214 3.12 -31.30 -6.72
N LEU A 215 3.65 -30.68 -5.67
CA LEU A 215 4.01 -29.26 -5.63
C LEU A 215 5.53 -29.06 -5.63
N GLY A 216 5.97 -27.91 -6.14
CA GLY A 216 7.30 -27.40 -5.85
C GLY A 216 7.42 -26.93 -4.39
N ILE A 217 8.63 -26.96 -3.84
CA ILE A 217 8.91 -26.43 -2.49
C ILE A 217 8.52 -24.94 -2.36
N PRO A 218 8.76 -24.06 -3.36
CA PRO A 218 8.31 -22.67 -3.29
C PRO A 218 6.78 -22.58 -3.14
N THR A 219 6.03 -23.24 -4.03
CA THR A 219 4.56 -23.26 -4.00
C THR A 219 4.00 -23.80 -2.68
N LEU A 220 4.59 -24.87 -2.13
CA LEU A 220 4.21 -25.37 -0.81
C LEU A 220 4.45 -24.31 0.28
N THR A 221 5.58 -23.60 0.22
CA THR A 221 5.93 -22.57 1.20
C THR A 221 4.97 -21.38 1.12
N ASP A 222 4.57 -20.98 -0.09
CA ASP A 222 3.60 -19.90 -0.30
C ASP A 222 2.22 -20.30 0.21
N ILE A 223 1.74 -21.50 -0.13
CA ILE A 223 0.47 -22.03 0.40
C ILE A 223 0.49 -22.07 1.92
N VAL A 224 1.57 -22.56 2.55
CA VAL A 224 1.68 -22.57 4.01
C VAL A 224 1.64 -21.16 4.58
N THR A 225 2.29 -20.19 3.93
CA THR A 225 2.31 -18.79 4.39
C THR A 225 0.91 -18.18 4.34
N GLU A 226 0.16 -18.43 3.26
CA GLU A 226 -1.22 -17.97 3.09
C GLU A 226 -2.19 -18.63 4.08
N LEU A 227 -2.12 -19.95 4.26
CA LEU A 227 -3.02 -20.68 5.15
C LEU A 227 -2.75 -20.35 6.63
N LYS A 228 -1.53 -19.96 7.00
CA LYS A 228 -1.20 -19.53 8.37
C LYS A 228 -1.99 -18.30 8.79
N LYS A 229 -2.22 -17.36 7.88
CA LYS A 229 -2.97 -16.12 8.11
C LYS A 229 -3.79 -15.79 6.85
N PRO A 230 -4.97 -16.41 6.68
CA PRO A 230 -5.85 -16.13 5.55
C PRO A 230 -6.21 -14.65 5.47
N GLY A 231 -6.18 -14.09 4.25
CA GLY A 231 -6.54 -12.69 4.02
C GLY A 231 -5.55 -11.68 4.61
N ARG A 232 -4.33 -12.12 4.95
CA ARG A 232 -3.30 -11.24 5.48
C ARG A 232 -3.00 -10.11 4.51
N ASP A 233 -3.15 -8.89 4.99
CA ASP A 233 -2.62 -7.70 4.34
C ASP A 233 -1.09 -7.67 4.52
N PRO A 234 -0.29 -7.59 3.44
CA PRO A 234 1.16 -7.47 3.55
C PRO A 234 1.62 -6.07 3.98
N ARG A 235 0.72 -5.07 3.97
CA ARG A 235 1.04 -3.69 4.37
C ARG A 235 1.29 -3.59 5.87
N GLU A 236 2.12 -2.63 6.24
CA GLU A 236 2.34 -2.28 7.64
C GLU A 236 1.06 -1.66 8.23
N GLU A 237 0.75 -2.01 9.48
CA GLU A 237 -0.30 -1.31 10.22
C GLU A 237 0.07 0.18 10.36
N ILE A 238 -0.90 1.07 10.17
CA ILE A 238 -0.73 2.52 10.37
C ILE A 238 -0.52 2.77 11.87
N ARG A 239 0.70 2.56 12.37
CA ARG A 239 0.99 2.60 13.81
C ARG A 239 1.43 3.96 14.32
N ASN A 240 1.85 4.89 13.48
CA ASN A 240 2.44 6.14 13.96
C ASN A 240 2.08 7.30 13.05
N ILE A 241 0.82 7.75 13.13
CA ILE A 241 0.56 9.15 12.84
C ILE A 241 1.16 9.89 14.03
N ALA A 242 2.37 10.44 13.87
CA ALA A 242 2.97 11.28 14.90
C ALA A 242 2.03 12.47 15.16
N LEU A 243 1.25 12.36 16.24
CA LEU A 243 0.30 13.35 16.72
C LEU A 243 1.08 14.62 17.10
N ARG A 244 1.19 15.59 16.19
CA ARG A 244 1.99 16.80 16.41
C ARG A 244 1.12 17.96 16.95
N ALA A 245 0.88 18.05 18.25
CA ALA A 245 -0.06 19.07 18.75
C ALA A 245 0.33 20.55 18.47
N ASP A 246 1.60 20.88 18.20
CA ASP A 246 2.09 22.21 18.62
C ASP A 246 2.79 23.11 17.58
N LEU A 247 3.20 22.66 16.39
CA LEU A 247 3.97 23.50 15.45
C LEU A 247 3.26 23.64 14.10
N LYS A 248 3.03 24.88 13.64
CA LYS A 248 2.31 25.16 12.38
C LYS A 248 3.11 26.04 11.43
N GLU A 249 3.96 26.91 11.94
CA GLU A 249 4.64 27.91 11.12
C GLU A 249 6.17 27.84 11.26
N LEU A 250 6.87 28.33 10.24
CA LEU A 250 8.34 28.40 10.21
C LEU A 250 8.90 29.21 11.40
N SER A 251 8.14 30.19 11.89
CA SER A 251 8.44 31.03 13.05
C SER A 251 8.50 30.26 14.37
N ASP A 252 7.84 29.10 14.46
CA ASP A 252 7.84 28.28 15.67
C ASP A 252 9.12 27.45 15.81
N LEU A 253 9.91 27.31 14.74
CA LEU A 253 11.15 26.54 14.74
C LEU A 253 12.31 27.31 15.35
N LYS A 254 12.97 26.69 16.34
CA LYS A 254 14.21 27.20 16.94
C LYS A 254 15.37 26.22 16.72
N PRO A 255 16.58 26.71 16.44
CA PRO A 255 17.78 25.88 16.45
C PRO A 255 17.89 25.07 17.75
N GLY A 256 18.19 23.79 17.62
CA GLY A 256 18.29 22.84 18.73
C GLY A 256 17.05 22.00 19.00
N MET A 257 15.88 22.35 18.44
CA MET A 257 14.66 21.55 18.60
C MET A 257 14.80 20.19 17.91
N GLU A 258 14.36 19.14 18.59
CA GLU A 258 14.24 17.79 18.03
C GLU A 258 12.78 17.53 17.67
N LEU A 259 12.56 17.13 16.42
CA LEU A 259 11.25 16.96 15.83
C LEU A 259 11.21 15.62 15.08
N GLU A 260 10.04 15.01 15.04
CA GLU A 260 9.78 13.98 14.04
C GLU A 260 9.40 14.66 12.73
N GLY A 261 9.81 14.06 11.62
CA GLY A 261 9.60 14.54 10.27
C GLY A 261 9.40 13.37 9.32
N THR A 262 8.74 13.61 8.19
CA THR A 262 8.54 12.57 7.16
C THR A 262 9.44 12.86 5.98
N VAL A 263 10.20 11.88 5.50
CA VAL A 263 11.04 12.05 4.31
C VAL A 263 10.14 12.27 3.09
N ARG A 264 10.23 13.43 2.44
CA ARG A 264 9.51 13.71 1.18
C ARG A 264 10.30 13.36 -0.05
N ASN A 265 11.61 13.55 -0.02
CA ASN A 265 12.44 13.36 -1.21
C ASN A 265 13.87 13.00 -0.82
N VAL A 266 14.49 12.17 -1.66
CA VAL A 266 15.86 11.65 -1.48
C VAL A 266 16.65 12.06 -2.72
N VAL A 267 17.75 12.78 -2.51
CA VAL A 267 18.65 13.26 -3.58
C VAL A 267 20.09 12.88 -3.26
N ASP A 268 20.99 12.97 -4.25
CA ASP A 268 22.39 12.53 -4.09
C ASP A 268 23.11 13.17 -2.89
N PHE A 269 22.82 14.44 -2.61
CA PHE A 269 23.49 15.21 -1.56
C PHE A 269 22.72 15.25 -0.23
N GLY A 270 21.55 14.62 -0.12
CA GLY A 270 20.77 14.68 1.12
C GLY A 270 19.32 14.26 0.99
N VAL A 271 18.54 14.57 2.02
CA VAL A 271 17.13 14.17 2.16
C VAL A 271 16.31 15.37 2.60
N PHE A 272 15.17 15.58 1.96
CA PHE A 272 14.19 16.59 2.34
C PHE A 272 13.15 15.98 3.27
N VAL A 273 12.95 16.62 4.41
CA VAL A 273 12.10 16.13 5.51
C VAL A 273 11.02 17.19 5.82
N ASP A 274 9.77 16.74 5.83
CA ASP A 274 8.61 17.53 6.19
C ASP A 274 8.42 17.59 7.71
N LEU A 275 8.51 18.80 8.26
CA LEU A 275 8.29 19.07 9.67
C LEU A 275 6.84 19.52 9.97
N GLY A 276 5.99 19.66 8.95
CA GLY A 276 4.61 20.13 9.11
C GLY A 276 4.48 21.65 9.13
N VAL A 277 5.51 22.39 8.71
CA VAL A 277 5.54 23.87 8.68
C VAL A 277 5.47 24.45 7.26
N HIS A 278 4.89 23.71 6.32
CA HIS A 278 4.79 24.03 4.88
C HIS A 278 6.11 24.18 4.12
N GLN A 279 7.25 24.08 4.80
CA GLN A 279 8.58 24.16 4.21
C GLN A 279 9.41 22.94 4.61
N ASP A 280 10.04 22.31 3.61
CA ASP A 280 10.89 21.15 3.83
C ASP A 280 12.25 21.55 4.38
N GLY A 281 12.74 20.78 5.34
CA GLY A 281 14.10 20.89 5.85
C GLY A 281 15.04 19.91 5.17
N LEU A 282 16.29 20.34 4.95
CA LEU A 282 17.32 19.53 4.29
C LEU A 282 18.23 18.89 5.33
N VAL A 283 18.34 17.56 5.30
CA VAL A 283 19.41 16.80 5.94
C VAL A 283 20.46 16.47 4.90
N HIS A 284 21.63 17.10 4.98
CA HIS A 284 22.75 16.78 4.08
C HIS A 284 23.25 15.34 4.30
N ILE A 285 23.79 14.68 3.27
CA ILE A 285 24.24 13.27 3.32
C ILE A 285 25.17 12.96 4.50
N SER A 286 26.10 13.88 4.81
CA SER A 286 27.03 13.77 5.93
C SER A 286 26.38 13.92 7.32
N ARG A 287 25.10 14.31 7.37
CA ARG A 287 24.31 14.55 8.58
C ARG A 287 23.20 13.51 8.78
N ILE A 288 23.15 12.47 7.95
CA ILE A 288 22.17 11.37 8.03
C ILE A 288 22.64 10.30 9.03
N THR A 289 23.86 9.78 8.83
CA THR A 289 24.41 8.71 9.66
C THR A 289 25.90 8.90 9.89
N LYS A 290 26.43 8.30 10.96
CA LYS A 290 27.87 8.31 11.28
C LYS A 290 28.68 7.42 10.34
N LYS A 291 28.02 6.48 9.65
CA LYS A 291 28.65 5.59 8.67
C LYS A 291 28.78 6.30 7.33
N PHE A 292 29.78 5.93 6.54
CA PHE A 292 29.85 6.38 5.16
C PHE A 292 28.75 5.69 4.35
N ILE A 293 27.96 6.48 3.62
CA ILE A 293 26.92 6.05 2.67
C ILE A 293 27.20 6.70 1.33
N ARG A 294 27.01 5.96 0.22
CA ARG A 294 27.23 6.52 -1.12
C ARG A 294 26.01 7.31 -1.58
N HIS A 295 24.82 6.83 -1.23
CA HIS A 295 23.58 7.52 -1.52
C HIS A 295 22.60 7.44 -0.33
N PRO A 296 21.83 8.50 -0.03
CA PRO A 296 20.87 8.48 1.08
C PRO A 296 19.78 7.39 0.98
N SER A 297 19.47 6.91 -0.22
CA SER A 297 18.49 5.82 -0.43
C SER A 297 18.91 4.46 0.15
N GLU A 298 20.19 4.29 0.53
CA GLU A 298 20.68 3.07 1.19
C GLU A 298 20.12 2.93 2.62
N VAL A 299 19.76 4.05 3.25
CA VAL A 299 19.37 4.10 4.66
C VAL A 299 17.99 4.69 4.90
N LEU A 300 17.45 5.43 3.94
CA LEU A 300 16.16 6.11 4.05
C LEU A 300 15.36 5.98 2.77
N ARG A 301 14.05 5.95 2.90
CA ARG A 301 13.09 5.94 1.80
C ARG A 301 12.13 7.12 1.92
N VAL A 302 11.55 7.51 0.79
CA VAL A 302 10.44 8.48 0.80
C VAL A 302 9.28 7.89 1.59
N GLY A 303 8.74 8.67 2.53
CA GLY A 303 7.71 8.24 3.47
C GLY A 303 8.25 7.85 4.86
N ASP A 304 9.56 7.64 5.02
CA ASP A 304 10.12 7.26 6.33
C ASP A 304 9.90 8.34 7.39
N LEU A 305 9.48 7.93 8.58
CA LEU A 305 9.35 8.80 9.73
C LEU A 305 10.68 8.85 10.49
N VAL A 306 11.30 10.02 10.50
CA VAL A 306 12.67 10.25 11.00
C VAL A 306 12.66 11.28 12.11
N ARG A 307 13.51 11.09 13.12
CA ARG A 307 13.78 12.13 14.12
C ARG A 307 14.95 12.99 13.66
N VAL A 308 14.73 14.29 13.65
CA VAL A 308 15.69 15.29 13.18
C VAL A 308 15.84 16.41 14.18
N LYS A 309 17.03 16.99 14.23
CA LYS A 309 17.33 18.17 15.03
C LYS A 309 17.52 19.38 14.11
N VAL A 310 16.89 20.48 14.45
CA VAL A 310 17.03 21.76 13.75
C VAL A 310 18.43 22.32 14.03
N LEU A 311 19.23 22.49 12.98
CA LEU A 311 20.54 23.13 13.08
C LEU A 311 20.43 24.65 12.91
N ASP A 312 19.67 25.07 11.90
CA ASP A 312 19.54 26.47 11.53
C ASP A 312 18.22 26.72 10.80
N VAL A 313 17.66 27.91 10.96
CA VAL A 313 16.41 28.35 10.34
C VAL A 313 16.61 29.73 9.72
N ASP A 314 16.65 29.78 8.40
CA ASP A 314 16.70 31.04 7.65
C ASP A 314 15.28 31.42 7.21
N THR A 315 14.66 32.33 7.96
CA THR A 315 13.31 32.84 7.68
C THR A 315 13.26 33.72 6.43
N LYS A 316 14.36 34.37 6.04
CA LYS A 316 14.41 35.21 4.84
C LYS A 316 14.44 34.37 3.57
N ARG A 317 15.20 33.28 3.58
CA ARG A 317 15.36 32.37 2.43
C ARG A 317 14.42 31.17 2.49
N LYS A 318 13.60 31.04 3.55
CA LYS A 318 12.72 29.90 3.82
C LYS A 318 13.48 28.56 3.78
N ARG A 319 14.64 28.49 4.42
CA ARG A 319 15.47 27.27 4.46
C ARG A 319 15.60 26.76 5.88
N ILE A 320 15.45 25.46 6.06
CA ILE A 320 15.63 24.77 7.33
C ILE A 320 16.75 23.76 7.15
N SER A 321 17.80 23.88 7.96
CA SER A 321 18.92 22.92 7.98
C SER A 321 18.71 21.93 9.11
N LEU A 322 18.79 20.64 8.81
CA LEU A 322 18.48 19.55 9.73
C LEU A 322 19.65 18.58 9.88
N THR A 323 19.68 17.86 11.01
CA THR A 323 20.58 16.72 11.21
C THR A 323 19.87 15.55 11.86
N MET A 324 20.23 14.33 11.47
CA MET A 324 19.83 13.09 12.13
C MET A 324 20.92 12.57 13.09
N LEU A 325 22.11 13.19 13.09
CA LEU A 325 23.20 12.83 13.98
C LEU A 325 22.93 13.28 15.40
N GLY A 326 23.20 12.39 16.36
CA GLY A 326 23.02 12.69 17.78
C GLY A 326 21.56 12.65 18.25
N VAL A 327 20.63 12.35 17.35
CA VAL A 327 19.21 12.14 17.68
C VAL A 327 18.94 10.65 17.73
N ARG A 328 18.31 10.17 18.81
CA ARG A 328 17.88 8.77 18.90
C ARG A 328 16.74 8.55 17.90
N GLN A 329 17.03 7.84 16.83
CA GLN A 329 15.98 7.35 15.94
C GLN A 329 15.11 6.37 16.71
N GLY A 330 13.78 6.50 16.59
CA GLY A 330 12.88 5.41 16.96
C GLY A 330 13.30 4.17 16.18
N LYS A 331 13.30 2.99 16.81
CA LYS A 331 13.56 1.76 16.06
C LYS A 331 12.46 1.61 15.01
N ALA A 332 12.81 1.76 13.73
CA ALA A 332 12.11 1.04 12.68
C ALA A 332 12.33 -0.44 12.98
N GLN A 333 11.24 -1.16 13.26
CA GLN A 333 11.23 -2.61 13.44
C GLN A 333 10.53 -3.23 12.24
#